data_AF-A0A5B0HDA6-F1
#
_entry.id   AF-A0A5B0HDA6-F1
#
_cell.length_a   1.000
_cell.length_b   1.000
_cell.length_c   1.000
_cell.angle_alpha   90.00
_cell.angle_beta   90.00
_cell.angle_gamma   90.00
#
_symmetry.space_group_name_H-M   'P 1'
#
loop_
_entity.id
_entity.type
_entity.pdbx_description
1 polymer ?
#
loop_
_entity_poly.entity_id
_entity_poly.type
_entity_poly.pdbx_seq_one_letter_code
_entity_poly.pdbx_strand_id
1 'polypeptide(L)'
;MQNYEQTILSQFANSPTILSLIESFNDAVDPRANIDAFYENVWNIETASGYGLDVWGRVVGVSRVLQVSSGAWLGFEEAGDGAVDTPFNVAPFYNGTATTGNYALTDDAFRTLILAKAAANITNGSIPSINQILMILFGSSGACWCTDGQNMTMTYTFEFQLSPVQFAIVAQSGVLPRPAGVQVTIIQIGLVNDGGVVTLGAGIVGWPTSPSGLSAGALYSNGGVVCVAGTTTPNPAAPPVYLATTSASVLLALGGANLPISLSGLANGQLWNNGGVLSVA
;
A
#
# COMPACT_ATOMS: atom_id res chain seq x y z
N MET A 1 26.27 37.61 5.49
CA MET A 1 27.71 37.50 5.16
C MET A 1 28.40 36.59 6.16
N GLN A 2 29.28 35.70 5.71
CA GLN A 2 30.04 34.83 6.62
C GLN A 2 31.16 35.62 7.29
N ASN A 3 31.26 35.51 8.62
CA ASN A 3 32.37 36.06 9.42
C ASN A 3 32.63 37.57 9.19
N TYR A 4 31.58 38.39 9.05
CA TYR A 4 31.74 39.83 8.81
C TYR A 4 32.48 40.54 9.95
N GLU A 5 32.46 40.00 11.17
CA GLU A 5 33.23 40.50 12.31
C GLU A 5 34.72 40.61 12.03
N GLN A 6 35.29 39.71 11.20
CA GLN A 6 36.69 39.73 10.80
C GLN A 6 37.04 40.88 9.85
N THR A 7 36.03 41.52 9.25
CA THR A 7 36.20 42.66 8.34
C THR A 7 36.16 44.01 9.07
N ILE A 8 35.86 44.00 10.37
CA ILE A 8 35.75 45.21 11.19
C ILE A 8 37.16 45.68 11.60
N LEU A 9 37.47 46.94 11.28
CA LEU A 9 38.70 47.59 11.75
C LEU A 9 38.71 47.67 13.28
N SER A 10 39.86 47.35 13.90
CA SER A 10 40.02 47.26 15.36
C SER A 10 39.57 48.53 16.13
N GLN A 11 39.70 49.71 15.53
CA GLN A 11 39.25 50.97 16.12
C GLN A 11 37.73 51.08 16.33
N PHE A 12 36.92 50.29 15.61
CA PHE A 12 35.46 50.28 15.69
C PHE A 12 34.89 49.04 16.37
N ALA A 13 35.75 48.11 16.81
CA ALA A 13 35.35 46.82 17.37
C ALA A 13 34.48 46.93 18.65
N ASN A 14 34.52 48.07 19.35
CA ASN A 14 33.74 48.31 20.57
C ASN A 14 32.65 49.39 20.40
N SER A 15 32.32 49.81 19.18
CA SER A 15 31.28 50.83 18.93
C SER A 15 29.90 50.18 18.81
N PRO A 16 28.99 50.35 19.80
CA PRO A 16 27.70 49.66 19.78
C PRO A 16 26.81 50.05 18.60
N THR A 17 26.86 51.31 18.17
CA THR A 17 26.04 51.83 17.07
C THR A 17 26.50 51.34 15.70
N ILE A 18 27.82 51.21 15.49
CA ILE A 18 28.36 50.72 14.21
C ILE A 18 28.12 49.22 14.10
N LEU A 19 28.33 48.46 15.18
CA LEU A 19 28.08 47.03 15.23
C LEU A 19 26.60 46.72 14.93
N SER A 20 25.65 47.41 15.58
CA SER A 20 24.23 47.17 15.35
C SER A 20 23.78 47.51 13.92
N LEU A 21 24.36 48.54 13.30
CA LEU A 21 24.09 48.87 11.90
C LEU A 21 24.59 47.75 10.97
N ILE A 22 25.80 47.26 11.18
CA ILE A 22 26.38 46.17 10.38
C ILE A 22 25.61 44.86 10.58
N GLU A 23 25.20 44.54 11.80
CA GLU A 23 24.32 43.39 12.12
C GLU A 23 23.00 43.50 11.36
N SER A 24 22.31 44.64 11.46
CA SER A 24 21.03 44.84 10.76
C SER A 24 21.15 44.72 9.23
N PHE A 25 22.26 45.19 8.67
CA PHE A 25 22.55 45.05 7.25
C PHE A 25 22.87 43.59 6.88
N ASN A 26 23.63 42.91 7.73
CA ASN A 26 23.94 41.50 7.55
C ASN A 26 22.66 40.65 7.57
N ASP A 27 21.77 40.87 8.53
CA ASP A 27 20.50 40.14 8.65
C ASP A 27 19.55 40.43 7.48
N ALA A 28 19.53 41.67 6.99
CA ALA A 28 18.70 42.04 5.83
C ALA A 28 19.20 41.44 4.51
N VAL A 29 20.51 41.16 4.39
CA VAL A 29 21.13 40.70 3.14
C VAL A 29 21.45 39.20 3.17
N ASP A 30 21.60 38.56 4.33
CA ASP A 30 22.03 37.16 4.40
C ASP A 30 20.94 36.20 3.89
N PRO A 31 21.17 35.54 2.73
CA PRO A 31 20.16 34.66 2.14
C PRO A 31 20.19 33.25 2.75
N ARG A 32 21.08 32.95 3.71
CA ARG A 32 21.28 31.57 4.21
C ARG A 32 20.01 30.92 4.69
N ALA A 33 19.23 31.60 5.54
CA ALA A 33 17.97 31.05 6.02
C ALA A 33 17.03 30.68 4.87
N ASN A 34 17.00 31.49 3.81
CA ASN A 34 16.20 31.22 2.62
C ASN A 34 16.78 30.07 1.77
N ILE A 35 18.10 29.96 1.68
CA ILE A 35 18.78 28.85 0.96
C ILE A 35 18.56 27.53 1.69
N ASP A 36 18.70 27.52 3.02
CA ASP A 36 18.48 26.34 3.86
C ASP A 36 17.00 25.92 3.79
N ALA A 37 16.08 26.88 3.90
CA ALA A 37 14.65 26.62 3.72
C ALA A 37 14.33 26.12 2.30
N PHE A 38 15.01 26.63 1.27
CA PHE A 38 14.85 26.14 -0.10
C PHE A 38 15.37 24.71 -0.25
N TYR A 39 16.54 24.41 0.32
CA TYR A 39 17.10 23.07 0.32
C TYR A 39 16.14 22.09 1.00
N GLU A 40 15.68 22.38 2.22
CA GLU A 40 14.78 21.49 2.96
C GLU A 40 13.42 21.33 2.28
N ASN A 41 12.80 22.42 1.83
CA ASN A 41 11.43 22.33 1.30
C ASN A 41 11.36 21.88 -0.17
N VAL A 42 12.46 21.96 -0.93
CA VAL A 42 12.46 21.68 -2.39
C VAL A 42 13.43 20.57 -2.75
N TRP A 43 14.67 20.59 -2.28
CA TRP A 43 15.72 19.68 -2.76
C TRP A 43 16.00 18.48 -1.86
N ASN A 44 15.66 18.52 -0.59
CA ASN A 44 15.78 17.35 0.28
C ASN A 44 14.51 16.49 0.14
N ILE A 45 14.62 15.29 -0.43
CA ILE A 45 13.45 14.42 -0.68
C ILE A 45 12.74 14.01 0.61
N GLU A 46 13.46 13.93 1.74
CA GLU A 46 12.90 13.51 3.02
C GLU A 46 12.02 14.59 3.64
N THR A 47 12.36 15.86 3.44
CA THR A 47 11.67 17.02 4.06
C THR A 47 10.87 17.86 3.06
N ALA A 48 11.04 17.64 1.76
CA ALA A 48 10.30 18.35 0.72
C ALA A 48 8.79 18.16 0.89
N SER A 49 8.06 19.24 0.61
CA SER A 49 6.60 19.31 0.73
C SER A 49 6.00 20.12 -0.42
N GLY A 50 4.71 19.90 -0.72
CA GLY A 50 3.97 20.64 -1.75
C GLY A 50 4.70 20.74 -3.09
N TYR A 51 5.09 21.96 -3.48
CA TYR A 51 5.78 22.26 -4.73
C TYR A 51 7.11 21.54 -4.90
N GLY A 52 7.88 21.35 -3.82
CA GLY A 52 9.16 20.64 -3.87
C GLY A 52 8.99 19.21 -4.38
N LEU A 53 8.02 18.49 -3.83
CA LEU A 53 7.67 17.14 -4.29
C LEU A 53 7.12 17.14 -5.72
N ASP A 54 6.39 18.18 -6.13
CA ASP A 54 5.90 18.29 -7.52
C ASP A 54 7.05 18.44 -8.53
N VAL A 55 8.14 19.13 -8.15
CA VAL A 55 9.38 19.19 -8.95
C VAL A 55 10.01 17.81 -9.05
N TRP A 56 10.17 17.10 -7.93
CA TRP A 56 10.68 15.72 -7.93
C TRP A 56 9.85 14.78 -8.78
N GLY A 57 8.52 14.83 -8.63
CA GLY A 57 7.57 14.06 -9.44
C GLY A 57 7.77 14.29 -10.93
N ARG A 58 7.92 15.55 -11.35
CA ARG A 58 8.21 15.90 -12.76
C ARG A 58 9.53 15.32 -13.24
N VAL A 59 10.58 15.33 -12.41
CA VAL A 59 11.89 14.77 -12.75
C VAL A 59 11.82 13.26 -12.99
N VAL A 60 11.09 12.51 -12.15
CA VAL A 60 10.97 11.05 -12.29
C VAL A 60 9.85 10.60 -13.23
N GLY A 61 8.95 11.52 -13.61
CA GLY A 61 7.84 11.28 -14.52
C GLY A 61 6.56 10.75 -13.88
N VAL A 62 6.22 11.17 -12.66
CA VAL A 62 4.91 10.93 -12.02
C VAL A 62 4.20 12.22 -11.63
N SER A 63 2.88 12.15 -11.53
CA SER A 63 2.02 13.25 -11.09
C SER A 63 1.39 12.94 -9.72
N ARG A 64 1.17 13.98 -8.92
CA ARG A 64 0.49 13.90 -7.62
C ARG A 64 -1.00 13.58 -7.77
N VAL A 65 -1.60 14.03 -8.86
CA VAL A 65 -3.03 13.86 -9.12
C VAL A 65 -3.21 12.58 -9.94
N LEU A 66 -3.86 11.60 -9.34
CA LEU A 66 -4.26 10.36 -10.00
C LEU A 66 -5.73 10.45 -10.41
N GLN A 67 -6.05 9.86 -11.56
CA GLN A 67 -7.42 9.67 -12.00
C GLN A 67 -7.96 8.40 -11.35
N VAL A 68 -8.81 8.54 -10.35
CA VAL A 68 -9.45 7.39 -9.70
C VAL A 68 -10.83 7.22 -10.31
N SER A 69 -11.14 6.05 -10.86
CA SER A 69 -12.52 5.73 -11.26
C SER A 69 -13.41 5.83 -10.02
N SER A 70 -14.48 6.62 -10.11
CA SER A 70 -15.41 6.84 -9.02
C SER A 70 -16.84 6.58 -9.51
N GLY A 71 -17.60 5.83 -8.73
CA GLY A 71 -18.98 5.45 -9.04
C GLY A 71 -19.21 3.95 -8.84
N ALA A 72 -20.48 3.58 -8.69
CA ALA A 72 -20.92 2.19 -8.70
C ALA A 72 -21.80 1.99 -9.93
N TRP A 73 -21.56 0.92 -10.68
CA TRP A 73 -22.27 0.57 -11.90
C TRP A 73 -22.65 -0.90 -11.87
N LEU A 74 -23.70 -1.25 -12.62
CA LEU A 74 -24.01 -2.64 -12.85
C LEU A 74 -22.88 -3.29 -13.69
N GLY A 75 -22.27 -4.34 -13.17
CA GLY A 75 -21.13 -5.02 -13.78
C GLY A 75 -21.12 -6.51 -13.45
N PHE A 76 -20.36 -7.28 -14.22
CA PHE A 76 -20.07 -8.68 -13.94
C PHE A 76 -18.65 -8.80 -13.37
N GLU A 77 -18.39 -9.81 -12.55
CA GLU A 77 -17.11 -10.01 -11.87
C GLU A 77 -15.91 -10.06 -12.84
N GLU A 78 -16.14 -10.49 -14.08
CA GLU A 78 -15.14 -10.56 -15.15
C GLU A 78 -14.66 -9.19 -15.67
N ALA A 79 -15.33 -8.09 -15.33
CA ALA A 79 -14.90 -6.73 -15.69
C ALA A 79 -13.65 -6.27 -14.91
N GLY A 80 -13.34 -6.93 -13.77
CA GLY A 80 -12.06 -6.80 -13.08
C GLY A 80 -11.88 -5.55 -12.23
N ASP A 81 -12.91 -4.73 -12.02
CA ASP A 81 -12.90 -3.57 -11.12
C ASP A 81 -13.97 -3.72 -10.03
N GLY A 82 -13.71 -4.61 -9.07
CA GLY A 82 -14.60 -4.87 -7.93
C GLY A 82 -14.84 -3.68 -7.00
N ALA A 83 -14.23 -2.51 -7.25
CA ALA A 83 -14.54 -1.26 -6.56
C ALA A 83 -15.73 -0.51 -7.19
N VAL A 84 -16.08 -0.79 -8.46
CA VAL A 84 -17.16 -0.11 -9.18
C VAL A 84 -18.24 -1.07 -9.67
N ASP A 85 -17.95 -2.37 -9.80
CA ASP A 85 -18.89 -3.37 -10.29
C ASP A 85 -19.86 -3.86 -9.20
N THR A 86 -21.16 -3.75 -9.46
CA THR A 86 -22.23 -4.14 -8.52
C THR A 86 -23.25 -5.08 -9.17
N PRO A 87 -23.91 -5.97 -8.40
CA PRO A 87 -24.86 -6.93 -8.95
C PRO A 87 -26.15 -6.26 -9.45
N PHE A 88 -27.01 -7.06 -10.08
CA PHE A 88 -28.31 -6.60 -10.56
C PHE A 88 -29.11 -5.86 -9.47
N ASN A 89 -29.79 -4.79 -9.89
CA ASN A 89 -30.67 -3.98 -9.04
C ASN A 89 -29.97 -3.21 -7.89
N VAL A 90 -28.65 -2.99 -7.97
CA VAL A 90 -27.89 -2.18 -7.00
C VAL A 90 -27.49 -0.82 -7.57
N ALA A 91 -26.99 -0.77 -8.81
CA ALA A 91 -26.53 0.47 -9.44
C ALA A 91 -26.99 0.57 -10.91
N PRO A 92 -27.02 1.79 -11.49
CA PRO A 92 -27.40 1.99 -12.88
C PRO A 92 -26.38 1.41 -13.86
N PHE A 93 -26.80 1.26 -15.13
CA PHE A 93 -25.87 0.92 -16.22
C PHE A 93 -24.87 2.06 -16.45
N TYR A 94 -23.62 1.69 -16.74
CA TYR A 94 -22.59 2.64 -17.15
C TYR A 94 -23.02 3.40 -18.42
N ASN A 95 -23.10 4.73 -18.37
CA ASN A 95 -23.64 5.52 -19.48
C ASN A 95 -22.61 5.89 -20.56
N GLY A 96 -21.34 5.46 -20.41
CA GLY A 96 -20.25 5.80 -21.33
C GLY A 96 -19.27 6.86 -20.82
N THR A 97 -19.63 7.64 -19.78
CA THR A 97 -18.68 8.56 -19.11
C THR A 97 -18.26 8.01 -17.75
N ALA A 98 -16.97 7.72 -17.59
CA ALA A 98 -16.38 7.43 -16.30
C ALA A 98 -16.34 8.74 -15.50
N THR A 99 -16.99 8.77 -14.34
CA THR A 99 -16.76 9.84 -13.38
C THR A 99 -15.39 9.58 -12.75
N THR A 100 -14.31 10.07 -13.37
CA THR A 100 -13.01 10.03 -12.73
C THR A 100 -12.94 11.16 -11.71
N GLY A 101 -12.63 10.80 -10.46
CA GLY A 101 -12.27 11.74 -9.43
C GLY A 101 -10.78 12.07 -9.55
N ASN A 102 -10.43 13.35 -9.56
CA ASN A 102 -9.06 13.77 -9.34
C ASN A 102 -8.71 13.53 -7.87
N TYR A 103 -7.87 12.54 -7.60
CA TYR A 103 -7.37 12.29 -6.26
C TYR A 103 -5.96 12.86 -6.13
N ALA A 104 -5.78 13.86 -5.27
CA ALA A 104 -4.47 14.40 -4.96
C ALA A 104 -3.85 13.59 -3.81
N LEU A 105 -2.68 12.99 -4.07
CA LEU A 105 -1.92 12.28 -3.05
C LEU A 105 -1.40 13.24 -1.97
N THR A 106 -1.40 12.76 -0.72
CA THR A 106 -0.71 13.42 0.38
C THR A 106 0.80 13.46 0.11
N ASP A 107 1.52 14.38 0.74
CA ASP A 107 2.97 14.51 0.56
C ASP A 107 3.71 13.21 0.86
N ASP A 108 3.32 12.50 1.91
CA ASP A 108 3.95 11.22 2.27
C ASP A 108 3.69 10.13 1.24
N ALA A 109 2.44 9.98 0.79
CA ALA A 109 2.10 9.00 -0.23
C ALA A 109 2.79 9.33 -1.57
N PHE A 110 2.88 10.61 -1.92
CA PHE A 110 3.52 11.06 -3.14
C PHE A 110 5.04 10.88 -3.10
N ARG A 111 5.68 11.12 -1.95
CA ARG A 111 7.11 10.84 -1.73
C ARG A 111 7.42 9.37 -1.95
N THR A 112 6.62 8.46 -1.39
CA THR A 112 6.78 7.02 -1.64
C THR A 112 6.62 6.67 -3.11
N LEU A 113 5.64 7.27 -3.81
CA LEU A 113 5.46 7.08 -5.24
C LEU A 113 6.68 7.56 -6.06
N ILE A 114 7.24 8.71 -5.71
CA ILE A 114 8.44 9.27 -6.36
C ILE A 114 9.63 8.33 -6.18
N LEU A 115 9.87 7.85 -4.95
CA LEU A 115 10.97 6.94 -4.65
C LEU A 115 10.82 5.61 -5.41
N ALA A 116 9.61 5.06 -5.45
CA ALA A 116 9.31 3.87 -6.23
C ALA A 116 9.51 4.10 -7.74
N LYS A 117 9.12 5.26 -8.27
CA LYS A 117 9.34 5.60 -9.68
C LYS A 117 10.82 5.77 -10.00
N ALA A 118 11.57 6.43 -9.11
CA ALA A 118 13.02 6.55 -9.26
C ALA A 118 13.68 5.17 -9.31
N ALA A 119 13.31 4.27 -8.40
CA ALA A 119 13.77 2.88 -8.39
C ALA A 119 13.38 2.13 -9.68
N ALA A 120 12.16 2.32 -10.17
CA ALA A 120 11.69 1.73 -11.43
C ALA A 120 12.42 2.26 -12.67
N ASN A 121 12.88 3.52 -12.65
CA ASN A 121 13.61 4.09 -13.77
C ASN A 121 15.07 3.59 -13.85
N ILE A 122 15.66 3.17 -12.72
CA ILE A 122 17.05 2.65 -12.66
C ILE A 122 17.11 1.11 -12.60
N THR A 123 15.96 0.43 -12.55
CA THR A 123 15.88 -1.03 -12.39
C THR A 123 16.35 -1.77 -13.64
N ASN A 124 16.86 -2.98 -13.45
CA ASN A 124 17.17 -3.90 -14.55
C ASN A 124 15.95 -4.74 -14.99
N GLY A 125 14.79 -4.55 -14.36
CA GLY A 125 13.54 -5.26 -14.68
C GLY A 125 13.51 -6.72 -14.21
N SER A 126 14.48 -7.18 -13.43
CA SER A 126 14.45 -8.53 -12.85
C SER A 126 13.33 -8.67 -11.81
N ILE A 127 12.80 -9.89 -11.65
CA ILE A 127 11.74 -10.17 -10.66
C ILE A 127 12.13 -9.73 -9.24
N PRO A 128 13.36 -9.99 -8.73
CA PRO A 128 13.77 -9.47 -7.43
C PRO A 128 13.73 -7.95 -7.32
N SER A 129 14.17 -7.22 -8.35
CA SER A 129 14.15 -5.75 -8.36
C SER A 129 12.72 -5.20 -8.44
N ILE A 130 11.84 -5.87 -9.19
CA ILE A 130 10.41 -5.53 -9.21
C ILE A 130 9.78 -5.77 -7.83
N ASN A 131 10.10 -6.88 -7.17
CA ASN A 131 9.62 -7.17 -5.81
C ASN A 131 10.10 -6.13 -4.80
N GLN A 132 11.33 -5.60 -4.93
CA GLN A 132 11.79 -4.50 -4.10
C GLN A 132 10.94 -3.23 -4.28
N ILE A 133 10.57 -2.89 -5.52
CA ILE A 133 9.69 -1.74 -5.80
C ILE A 133 8.29 -1.96 -5.21
N LEU A 134 7.75 -3.18 -5.33
CA LEU A 134 6.48 -3.55 -4.69
C LEU A 134 6.53 -3.39 -3.18
N MET A 135 7.64 -3.80 -2.54
CA MET A 135 7.83 -3.64 -1.10
C MET A 135 7.95 -2.17 -0.66
N ILE A 136 8.56 -1.31 -1.48
CA ILE A 136 8.61 0.14 -1.21
C ILE A 136 7.20 0.75 -1.22
N LEU A 137 6.36 0.35 -2.18
CA LEU A 137 5.02 0.90 -2.33
C LEU A 137 4.01 0.34 -1.32
N PHE A 138 4.07 -0.96 -1.05
CA PHE A 138 2.99 -1.69 -0.40
C PHE A 138 3.44 -2.61 0.76
N GLY A 139 4.72 -2.62 1.12
CA GLY A 139 5.25 -3.53 2.13
C GLY A 139 4.60 -3.40 3.52
N SER A 140 3.99 -2.26 3.83
CA SER A 140 3.21 -2.05 5.06
C SER A 140 1.77 -2.57 4.99
N SER A 141 1.23 -2.80 3.78
CA SER A 141 -0.16 -3.22 3.56
C SER A 141 -0.30 -4.76 3.56
N GLY A 142 0.76 -5.48 3.22
CA GLY A 142 0.78 -6.95 3.25
C GLY A 142 1.78 -7.53 2.26
N ALA A 143 1.77 -8.86 2.11
CA ALA A 143 2.62 -9.54 1.16
C ALA A 143 2.19 -9.23 -0.28
N CYS A 144 3.16 -8.90 -1.13
CA CYS A 144 2.95 -8.71 -2.55
C CYS A 144 4.20 -9.13 -3.34
N TRP A 145 4.00 -9.64 -4.55
CA TRP A 145 5.10 -10.12 -5.38
C TRP A 145 4.74 -10.14 -6.86
N CYS A 146 5.77 -10.22 -7.68
CA CYS A 146 5.69 -10.45 -9.11
C CYS A 146 6.05 -11.90 -9.44
N THR A 147 5.27 -12.52 -10.32
CA THR A 147 5.54 -13.85 -10.87
C THR A 147 5.63 -13.78 -12.39
N ASP A 148 6.66 -14.39 -12.97
CA ASP A 148 6.78 -14.59 -14.41
C ASP A 148 6.00 -15.86 -14.83
N GLY A 149 5.11 -15.72 -15.81
CA GLY A 149 4.34 -16.82 -16.36
C GLY A 149 5.10 -17.69 -17.37
N GLN A 150 6.33 -17.31 -17.76
CA GLN A 150 7.15 -18.00 -18.78
C GLN A 150 6.49 -18.12 -20.16
N ASN A 151 5.42 -17.37 -20.40
CA ASN A 151 4.57 -17.45 -21.60
C ASN A 151 4.15 -16.05 -22.08
N MET A 152 5.06 -15.08 -22.01
CA MET A 152 4.77 -13.65 -22.27
C MET A 152 3.68 -13.07 -21.37
N THR A 153 3.51 -13.62 -20.17
CA THR A 153 2.66 -13.04 -19.13
C THR A 153 3.44 -12.82 -17.84
N MET A 154 3.00 -11.84 -17.06
CA MET A 154 3.53 -11.48 -15.77
C MET A 154 2.36 -11.14 -14.85
N THR A 155 2.48 -11.49 -13.57
CA THR A 155 1.41 -11.28 -12.61
C THR A 155 1.91 -10.55 -11.38
N TYR A 156 1.28 -9.44 -11.02
CA TYR A 156 1.43 -8.82 -9.71
C TYR A 156 0.36 -9.38 -8.77
N THR A 157 0.80 -10.05 -7.72
CA THR A 157 -0.07 -10.66 -6.72
C THR A 157 -0.02 -9.87 -5.43
N PHE A 158 -1.19 -9.59 -4.85
CA PHE A 158 -1.35 -8.90 -3.57
C PHE A 158 -2.17 -9.79 -2.62
N GLU A 159 -1.69 -10.03 -1.41
CA GLU A 159 -2.40 -10.79 -0.36
C GLU A 159 -3.38 -9.95 0.47
N PHE A 160 -3.74 -8.77 -0.04
CA PHE A 160 -4.62 -7.82 0.60
C PHE A 160 -5.40 -7.06 -0.46
N GLN A 161 -6.54 -6.49 -0.06
CA GLN A 161 -7.34 -5.66 -0.94
C GLN A 161 -6.68 -4.31 -1.14
N LEU A 162 -6.42 -3.95 -2.40
CA LEU A 162 -5.93 -2.63 -2.77
C LEU A 162 -7.05 -1.60 -2.59
N SER A 163 -6.75 -0.50 -1.92
CA SER A 163 -7.63 0.68 -1.96
C SER A 163 -7.70 1.25 -3.38
N PRO A 164 -8.75 2.00 -3.74
CA PRO A 164 -8.88 2.59 -5.09
C PRO A 164 -7.66 3.41 -5.53
N VAL A 165 -7.02 4.12 -4.60
CA VAL A 165 -5.81 4.90 -4.85
C VAL A 165 -4.61 3.99 -5.11
N GLN A 166 -4.42 2.94 -4.31
CA GLN A 166 -3.35 1.96 -4.53
C GLN A 166 -3.53 1.22 -5.85
N PHE A 167 -4.77 0.85 -6.20
CA PHE A 167 -5.07 0.24 -7.49
C PHE A 167 -4.73 1.19 -8.64
N ALA A 168 -5.08 2.49 -8.55
CA ALA A 168 -4.67 3.49 -9.54
C ALA A 168 -3.15 3.63 -9.65
N ILE A 169 -2.40 3.51 -8.55
CA ILE A 169 -0.94 3.46 -8.58
C ILE A 169 -0.45 2.25 -9.38
N VAL A 170 -0.95 1.05 -9.11
CA VAL A 170 -0.52 -0.18 -9.80
C VAL A 170 -0.90 -0.14 -11.29
N ALA A 171 -2.12 0.28 -11.60
CA ALA A 171 -2.70 0.16 -12.94
C ALA A 171 -2.38 1.34 -13.86
N GLN A 172 -2.26 2.56 -13.34
CA GLN A 172 -2.25 3.78 -14.16
C GLN A 172 -0.99 4.64 -14.01
N SER A 173 -0.30 4.59 -12.88
CA SER A 173 0.84 5.49 -12.64
C SER A 173 2.06 5.21 -13.52
N GLY A 174 2.14 4.01 -14.11
CA GLY A 174 3.31 3.56 -14.85
C GLY A 174 4.56 3.39 -13.98
N VAL A 175 4.38 3.25 -12.65
CA VAL A 175 5.49 3.04 -11.71
C VAL A 175 6.03 1.62 -11.78
N LEU A 176 5.17 0.62 -12.00
CA LEU A 176 5.59 -0.78 -12.04
C LEU A 176 6.15 -1.15 -13.43
N PRO A 177 7.38 -1.70 -13.50
CA PRO A 177 8.00 -2.05 -14.78
C PRO A 177 7.24 -3.14 -15.52
N ARG A 178 6.75 -2.83 -16.73
CA ARG A 178 6.15 -3.80 -17.64
C ARG A 178 7.05 -4.00 -18.88
N PRO A 179 7.57 -5.22 -19.11
CA PRO A 179 8.30 -5.51 -20.35
C PRO A 179 7.41 -5.33 -21.59
N ALA A 180 8.00 -4.86 -22.68
CA ALA A 180 7.29 -4.74 -23.95
C ALA A 180 6.85 -6.12 -24.46
N GLY A 181 5.60 -6.22 -24.95
CA GLY A 181 5.05 -7.48 -25.45
C GLY A 181 4.62 -8.49 -24.38
N VAL A 182 4.73 -8.16 -23.08
CA VAL A 182 4.27 -9.01 -21.98
C VAL A 182 2.94 -8.49 -21.44
N GLN A 183 1.97 -9.40 -21.30
CA GLN A 183 0.70 -9.11 -20.66
C GLN A 183 0.90 -9.09 -19.14
N VAL A 184 0.51 -8.00 -18.48
CA VAL A 184 0.53 -7.90 -17.03
C VAL A 184 -0.89 -8.10 -16.50
N THR A 185 -1.02 -8.97 -15.52
CA THR A 185 -2.27 -9.19 -14.77
C THR A 185 -2.07 -8.78 -13.32
N ILE A 186 -3.09 -8.17 -12.72
CA ILE A 186 -3.11 -7.83 -11.30
C ILE A 186 -4.08 -8.79 -10.63
N ILE A 187 -3.62 -9.53 -9.63
CA ILE A 187 -4.44 -10.46 -8.86
C ILE A 187 -4.40 -10.04 -7.39
N GLN A 188 -5.58 -9.88 -6.80
CA GLN A 188 -5.76 -9.70 -5.37
C GLN A 188 -6.26 -11.02 -4.82
N ILE A 189 -5.39 -11.70 -4.06
CA ILE A 189 -5.74 -12.93 -3.37
C ILE A 189 -6.04 -12.59 -1.91
N GLY A 190 -7.11 -13.16 -1.37
CA GLY A 190 -7.54 -12.82 -0.02
C GLY A 190 -8.51 -13.83 0.53
N LEU A 191 -8.78 -13.70 1.82
CA LEU A 191 -9.87 -14.42 2.46
C LEU A 191 -11.18 -13.69 2.17
N VAL A 192 -12.21 -14.43 1.77
CA VAL A 192 -13.52 -13.87 1.43
C VAL A 192 -14.53 -14.30 2.50
N ASN A 193 -15.42 -13.38 2.86
CA ASN A 193 -16.59 -13.70 3.68
C ASN A 193 -17.76 -14.09 2.77
N ASP A 194 -18.07 -15.37 2.71
CA ASP A 194 -19.24 -15.90 2.00
C ASP A 194 -20.33 -16.29 2.99
N GLY A 195 -21.26 -15.37 3.26
CA GLY A 195 -22.40 -15.62 4.14
C GLY A 195 -22.05 -15.97 5.59
N GLY A 196 -20.91 -15.50 6.10
CA GLY A 196 -20.40 -15.81 7.44
C GLY A 196 -19.37 -16.94 7.47
N VAL A 197 -19.09 -17.59 6.34
CA VAL A 197 -18.03 -18.61 6.20
C VAL A 197 -16.81 -18.00 5.55
N VAL A 198 -15.62 -18.33 6.06
CA VAL A 198 -14.37 -17.90 5.45
C VAL A 198 -14.00 -18.83 4.30
N THR A 199 -13.83 -18.25 3.12
CA THR A 199 -13.40 -18.96 1.92
C THR A 199 -12.09 -18.36 1.38
N LEU A 200 -11.35 -19.17 0.63
CA LEU A 200 -10.17 -18.72 -0.10
C LEU A 200 -10.63 -18.08 -1.41
N GLY A 201 -10.20 -16.84 -1.65
CA GLY A 201 -10.35 -16.19 -2.95
C GLY A 201 -9.62 -16.97 -4.06
N ALA A 202 -10.07 -16.78 -5.29
CA ALA A 202 -9.50 -17.42 -6.46
C ALA A 202 -7.98 -17.12 -6.59
N GLY A 203 -7.18 -18.14 -6.89
CA GLY A 203 -5.73 -18.00 -7.10
C GLY A 203 -4.86 -18.26 -5.86
N ILE A 204 -5.44 -18.50 -4.68
CA ILE A 204 -4.68 -18.95 -3.51
C ILE A 204 -4.23 -20.40 -3.72
N VAL A 205 -2.93 -20.66 -3.56
CA VAL A 205 -2.31 -21.99 -3.69
C VAL A 205 -1.48 -22.33 -2.45
N GLY A 206 -1.13 -23.61 -2.26
CA GLY A 206 -0.27 -24.06 -1.16
C GLY A 206 -0.98 -24.40 0.15
N TRP A 207 -2.31 -24.23 0.21
CA TRP A 207 -3.11 -24.69 1.34
C TRP A 207 -3.28 -26.22 1.28
N PRO A 208 -3.18 -26.93 2.43
CA PRO A 208 -3.54 -28.35 2.49
C PRO A 208 -4.99 -28.56 2.02
N THR A 209 -5.25 -29.59 1.23
CA THR A 209 -6.60 -29.88 0.69
C THR A 209 -7.34 -30.98 1.47
N SER A 210 -6.71 -31.50 2.52
CA SER A 210 -7.25 -32.59 3.35
C SER A 210 -6.75 -32.44 4.78
N PRO A 211 -7.56 -32.81 5.79
CA PRO A 211 -7.15 -32.81 7.19
C PRO A 211 -6.20 -33.96 7.53
N SER A 212 -6.01 -34.94 6.63
CA SER A 212 -5.19 -36.12 6.88
C SER A 212 -3.72 -35.74 7.05
N GLY A 213 -3.11 -36.20 8.15
CA GLY A 213 -1.70 -35.93 8.47
C GLY A 213 -1.42 -34.54 9.05
N LEU A 214 -2.46 -33.71 9.23
CA LEU A 214 -2.33 -32.41 9.89
C LEU A 214 -2.49 -32.54 11.41
N SER A 215 -1.79 -31.68 12.15
CA SER A 215 -1.99 -31.56 13.60
C SER A 215 -3.35 -30.92 13.93
N ALA A 216 -3.86 -31.20 15.12
CA ALA A 216 -5.10 -30.57 15.59
C ALA A 216 -4.93 -29.04 15.65
N GLY A 217 -5.90 -28.31 15.09
CA GLY A 217 -5.87 -26.87 14.96
C GLY A 217 -5.14 -26.34 13.72
N ALA A 218 -4.53 -27.19 12.89
CA ALA A 218 -4.05 -26.78 11.57
C ALA A 218 -5.22 -26.42 10.65
N LEU A 219 -4.98 -25.55 9.66
CA LEU A 219 -6.00 -25.17 8.69
C LEU A 219 -5.81 -25.91 7.36
N TYR A 220 -6.92 -26.18 6.70
CA TYR A 220 -6.95 -26.79 5.37
C TYR A 220 -8.11 -26.20 4.56
N SER A 221 -8.04 -26.32 3.24
CA SER A 221 -9.10 -25.93 2.31
C SER A 221 -9.90 -27.15 1.87
N ASN A 222 -11.22 -27.09 2.02
CA ASN A 222 -12.14 -28.08 1.44
C ASN A 222 -12.95 -27.42 0.33
N GLY A 223 -12.49 -27.55 -0.91
CA GLY A 223 -13.16 -26.95 -2.07
C GLY A 223 -13.27 -25.42 -1.99
N GLY A 224 -12.29 -24.75 -1.38
CA GLY A 224 -12.28 -23.30 -1.18
C GLY A 224 -12.73 -22.85 0.22
N VAL A 225 -13.48 -23.66 0.96
CA VAL A 225 -13.87 -23.35 2.34
C VAL A 225 -12.69 -23.58 3.30
N VAL A 226 -12.42 -22.62 4.18
CA VAL A 226 -11.38 -22.76 5.20
C VAL A 226 -11.90 -23.56 6.39
N CYS A 227 -11.22 -24.66 6.68
CA CYS A 227 -11.60 -25.60 7.73
C CYS A 227 -10.46 -25.79 8.74
N VAL A 228 -10.83 -26.18 9.97
CA VAL A 228 -9.91 -26.49 11.06
C VAL A 228 -9.81 -28.01 11.22
N ALA A 229 -8.59 -28.54 11.23
CA ALA A 229 -8.35 -29.97 11.39
C ALA A 229 -8.46 -30.38 12.87
N GLY A 230 -9.21 -31.45 13.15
CA GLY A 230 -9.31 -32.03 14.50
C GLY A 230 -9.99 -31.12 15.53
N THR A 231 -9.85 -31.48 16.81
CA THR A 231 -10.43 -30.73 17.94
C THR A 231 -9.48 -29.63 18.41
N THR A 232 -10.00 -28.44 18.64
CA THR A 232 -9.22 -27.29 19.12
C THR A 232 -9.57 -26.93 20.55
N THR A 233 -8.59 -26.39 21.28
CA THR A 233 -8.80 -25.83 22.61
C THR A 233 -8.64 -24.30 22.51
N PRO A 234 -9.73 -23.52 22.57
CA PRO A 234 -9.65 -22.07 22.47
C PRO A 234 -8.78 -21.49 23.59
N ASN A 235 -8.01 -20.44 23.28
CA ASN A 235 -7.24 -19.70 24.27
C ASN A 235 -7.81 -18.27 24.39
N PRO A 236 -8.61 -17.97 25.43
CA PRO A 236 -9.21 -16.64 25.62
C PRO A 236 -8.20 -15.50 25.82
N ALA A 237 -6.94 -15.80 26.13
CA ALA A 237 -5.87 -14.81 26.25
C ALA A 237 -5.16 -14.51 24.93
N ALA A 238 -5.42 -15.29 23.87
CA ALA A 238 -4.87 -15.03 22.55
C ALA A 238 -5.52 -13.77 21.94
N PRO A 239 -4.76 -12.92 21.23
CA PRO A 239 -5.34 -11.76 20.55
C PRO A 239 -6.44 -12.19 19.55
N PRO A 240 -7.55 -11.43 19.47
CA PRO A 240 -8.61 -11.71 18.50
C PRO A 240 -8.07 -11.55 17.07
N VAL A 241 -8.43 -12.49 16.20
CA VAL A 241 -8.08 -12.48 14.78
C VAL A 241 -9.29 -11.98 14.00
N TYR A 242 -9.07 -11.04 13.07
CA TYR A 242 -10.14 -10.45 12.25
C TYR A 242 -9.89 -10.75 10.78
N LEU A 243 -10.97 -10.99 10.03
CA LEU A 243 -10.89 -11.24 8.59
C LEU A 243 -10.23 -10.07 7.84
N ALA A 244 -10.62 -8.83 8.20
CA ALA A 244 -10.20 -7.62 7.50
C ALA A 244 -8.70 -7.30 7.59
N THR A 245 -7.99 -7.88 8.56
CA THR A 245 -6.58 -7.59 8.83
C THR A 245 -5.67 -8.81 8.64
N THR A 246 -6.23 -9.98 8.32
CA THR A 246 -5.49 -11.24 8.25
C THR A 246 -5.41 -11.70 6.80
N SER A 247 -4.20 -11.96 6.30
CA SER A 247 -4.01 -12.61 5.00
C SER A 247 -4.13 -14.12 5.11
N ALA A 248 -4.33 -14.79 3.97
CA ALA A 248 -4.41 -16.24 3.93
C ALA A 248 -3.12 -16.92 4.45
N SER A 249 -1.94 -16.41 4.09
CA SER A 249 -0.66 -16.97 4.54
C SER A 249 -0.47 -16.82 6.06
N VAL A 250 -0.82 -15.64 6.61
CA VAL A 250 -0.75 -15.36 8.06
C VAL A 250 -1.73 -16.27 8.81
N LEU A 251 -2.95 -16.41 8.32
CA LEU A 251 -3.96 -17.28 8.92
C LEU A 251 -3.51 -18.75 8.93
N LEU A 252 -2.95 -19.24 7.82
CA LEU A 252 -2.43 -20.60 7.70
C LEU A 252 -1.30 -20.87 8.73
N ALA A 253 -0.46 -19.88 8.99
CA ALA A 253 0.62 -19.97 9.98
C ALA A 253 0.12 -19.89 11.44
N LEU A 254 -0.87 -19.04 11.73
CA LEU A 254 -1.48 -18.93 13.07
C LEU A 254 -2.26 -20.20 13.45
N GLY A 255 -2.91 -20.83 12.48
CA GLY A 255 -3.80 -21.95 12.70
C GLY A 255 -5.12 -21.57 13.37
N GLY A 256 -6.04 -22.54 13.47
CA GLY A 256 -7.34 -22.41 14.13
C GLY A 256 -7.36 -22.84 15.59
N ALA A 257 -6.23 -23.27 16.15
CA ALA A 257 -6.16 -23.88 17.49
C ALA A 257 -6.68 -22.97 18.61
N ASN A 258 -6.35 -21.67 18.54
CA ASN A 258 -6.67 -20.69 19.59
C ASN A 258 -8.01 -19.98 19.36
N LEU A 259 -8.69 -20.22 18.24
CA LEU A 259 -9.90 -19.48 17.88
C LEU A 259 -11.06 -19.81 18.82
N PRO A 260 -11.92 -18.82 19.12
CA PRO A 260 -13.16 -19.06 19.86
C PRO A 260 -14.02 -20.12 19.18
N ILE A 261 -14.76 -20.90 19.97
CA ILE A 261 -15.67 -21.96 19.48
C ILE A 261 -17.16 -21.62 19.71
N SER A 262 -17.43 -20.42 20.24
CA SER A 262 -18.78 -19.91 20.48
C SER A 262 -18.87 -18.49 19.92
N LEU A 263 -19.98 -18.19 19.25
CA LEU A 263 -20.28 -16.88 18.67
C LEU A 263 -20.55 -15.80 19.72
N SER A 264 -20.95 -16.18 20.94
CA SER A 264 -21.38 -15.21 21.95
C SER A 264 -20.22 -14.34 22.45
N GLY A 265 -20.36 -13.02 22.36
CA GLY A 265 -19.37 -12.07 22.89
C GLY A 265 -18.19 -11.78 21.96
N LEU A 266 -18.27 -12.23 20.70
CA LEU A 266 -17.31 -11.87 19.67
C LEU A 266 -17.62 -10.51 19.06
N ALA A 267 -16.58 -9.79 18.65
CA ALA A 267 -16.71 -8.54 17.90
C ALA A 267 -17.04 -8.83 16.42
N ASN A 268 -17.76 -7.91 15.77
CA ASN A 268 -18.09 -8.02 14.35
C ASN A 268 -16.82 -8.18 13.50
N GLY A 269 -16.79 -9.17 12.61
CA GLY A 269 -15.65 -9.46 11.75
C GLY A 269 -14.56 -10.33 12.39
N GLN A 270 -14.74 -10.75 13.65
CA GLN A 270 -13.82 -11.63 14.36
C GLN A 270 -13.97 -13.08 13.86
N LEU A 271 -12.84 -13.75 13.68
CA LEU A 271 -12.79 -15.15 13.26
C LEU A 271 -13.07 -16.10 14.43
N TRP A 272 -13.83 -17.15 14.16
CA TRP A 272 -14.14 -18.21 15.12
C TRP A 272 -14.30 -19.57 14.45
N ASN A 273 -14.09 -20.64 15.21
CA ASN A 273 -14.20 -22.01 14.74
C ASN A 273 -15.62 -22.54 15.00
N ASN A 274 -16.44 -22.63 13.95
CA ASN A 274 -17.78 -23.17 13.99
C ASN A 274 -17.77 -24.68 13.70
N GLY A 275 -17.41 -25.48 14.70
CA GLY A 275 -17.47 -26.94 14.59
C GLY A 275 -16.57 -27.55 13.50
N GLY A 276 -15.43 -26.91 13.21
CA GLY A 276 -14.47 -27.34 12.18
C GLY A 276 -14.49 -26.49 10.90
N VAL A 277 -15.46 -25.57 10.76
CA VAL A 277 -15.50 -24.58 9.67
C VAL A 277 -15.14 -23.21 10.22
N LEU A 278 -14.20 -22.52 9.56
CA LEU A 278 -13.82 -21.17 9.96
C LEU A 278 -14.92 -20.18 9.55
N SER A 279 -15.42 -19.42 10.51
CA SER A 279 -16.54 -18.51 10.34
C SER A 279 -16.20 -17.11 10.87
N VAL A 280 -16.99 -16.13 10.43
CA VAL A 280 -16.91 -14.72 10.84
C VAL A 280 -18.10 -14.41 11.74
N ALA A 281 -17.85 -13.66 12.81
CA ALA A 281 -18.87 -13.19 13.75
C ALA A 281 -19.58 -11.92 13.27
#